data_AF-A0A938PPW4-F1
#
_entry.id   AF-A0A938PPW4-F1
#
_cell.length_a   1.000
_cell.length_b   1.000
_cell.length_c   1.000
_cell.angle_alpha   90.00
_cell.angle_beta   90.00
_cell.angle_gamma   90.00
#
_symmetry.space_group_name_H-M   'P 1'
#
loop_
_entity.id
_entity.type
_entity.pdbx_description
1 polymer ?
#
loop_
_entity_poly.entity_id
_entity_poly.type
_entity_poly.pdbx_seq_one_letter_code
_entity_poly.pdbx_strand_id
1 'polypeptide(L)' 'MSHRLTMKNTCTGMCRVIGGPVPATGRTTHSHYVYVVKVKGGKVAAMTKIWNSGFALRELGWS' A
#
# COMPACT_ATOMS: atom_id res chain seq x y z
N MET A 1 -1.75 -20.48 20.16
CA MET A 1 -0.56 -19.92 19.50
C MET A 1 -0.98 -18.74 18.61
N SER A 2 -0.36 -17.58 18.74
CA SER A 2 -0.60 -16.40 17.89
C SER A 2 0.68 -16.11 17.12
N HIS A 3 0.59 -15.97 15.80
CA HIS A 3 1.73 -15.69 14.93
C HIS A 3 1.62 -14.28 14.37
N ARG A 4 2.77 -13.63 14.12
CA ARG A 4 2.85 -12.33 13.43
C ARG A 4 3.66 -12.52 12.17
N LEU A 5 3.07 -12.14 11.04
CA LEU A 5 3.70 -12.17 9.72
C LEU A 5 3.95 -10.73 9.26
N THR A 6 5.13 -10.48 8.70
CA THR A 6 5.50 -9.20 8.10
C THR A 6 5.85 -9.42 6.65
N MET A 7 5.11 -8.79 5.74
CA MET A 7 5.32 -8.91 4.29
C MET A 7 5.73 -7.56 3.74
N LYS A 8 6.90 -7.50 3.09
CA LYS A 8 7.39 -6.31 2.37
C LYS A 8 7.05 -6.44 0.90
N ASN A 9 6.48 -5.39 0.32
CA ASN A 9 6.02 -5.41 -1.06
C ASN A 9 6.26 -4.05 -1.73
N THR A 10 6.24 -4.08 -3.06
CA THR A 10 6.31 -2.89 -3.91
C THR A 10 5.03 -2.80 -4.74
N CYS A 11 4.36 -1.66 -4.69
CA CYS A 11 3.23 -1.34 -5.55
C CYS A 11 3.79 -0.60 -6.78
N THR A 12 3.69 -1.25 -7.94
CA THR A 12 3.95 -0.64 -9.24
C THR A 12 2.60 -0.39 -9.90
N GLY A 13 2.29 0.87 -10.19
CA GLY A 13 1.01 1.22 -10.81
C GLY A 13 1.07 2.53 -11.57
N MET A 14 0.23 2.64 -12.61
CA MET A 14 -0.01 3.89 -13.33
C MET A 14 -1.37 4.46 -12.91
N CYS A 15 -1.41 5.75 -12.58
CA CYS A 15 -2.66 6.43 -12.25
C CYS A 15 -3.50 6.64 -13.52
N ARG A 16 -4.32 5.64 -13.87
CA ARG A 16 -5.16 5.60 -15.09
C ARG A 16 -6.60 6.06 -14.87
N VAL A 17 -7.10 5.97 -13.65
CA VAL A 17 -8.52 6.21 -13.33
C VAL A 17 -8.64 7.23 -12.21
N ILE A 18 -9.75 7.97 -12.18
CA ILE A 18 -10.06 8.93 -11.10
C ILE A 18 -10.45 8.11 -9.86
N GLY A 19 -9.44 7.73 -9.07
CA GLY A 19 -9.60 7.04 -7.79
C GLY A 19 -9.06 7.84 -6.60
N GLY A 20 -8.58 9.06 -6.85
CA GLY A 20 -8.03 9.98 -5.85
C GLY A 20 -8.70 11.36 -5.92
N PRO A 21 -8.31 12.28 -5.02
CA PRO A 21 -8.92 13.61 -4.91
C PRO A 21 -8.64 14.54 -6.11
N VAL A 22 -7.80 14.12 -7.06
CA VAL A 22 -7.40 14.89 -8.24
C VAL A 22 -7.48 14.02 -9.52
N PRO A 23 -7.60 14.64 -10.71
CA PRO A 23 -7.64 13.92 -11.99
C PRO A 23 -6.43 13.01 -12.20
N ALA A 24 -6.64 11.95 -12.98
CA ALA A 24 -5.58 10.98 -13.29
C ALA A 24 -4.40 11.66 -14.01
N THR A 25 -3.20 11.57 -13.43
CA THR A 25 -2.00 12.25 -13.95
C THR A 25 -1.27 11.46 -15.04
N GLY A 26 -1.65 10.20 -15.28
CA GLY A 26 -0.97 9.32 -16.24
C GLY A 26 0.44 8.90 -15.81
N ARG A 27 0.88 9.28 -14.61
CA ARG A 27 2.22 8.95 -14.08
C ARG A 27 2.24 7.57 -13.43
N THR A 28 3.42 6.96 -13.45
CA THR A 28 3.71 5.70 -12.73
C THR A 28 4.34 5.99 -11.38
N THR A 29 4.04 5.16 -10.39
CA THR A 29 4.71 5.18 -9.07
C THR A 29 5.18 3.78 -8.69
N HIS A 30 6.30 3.74 -7.96
CA HIS A 30 6.86 2.54 -7.34
C HIS A 30 6.95 2.76 -5.84
N SER A 31 5.89 2.45 -5.11
CA SER A 31 5.83 2.71 -3.68
C SER A 31 5.92 1.44 -2.84
N HIS A 32 6.78 1.48 -1.83
CA HIS A 32 6.92 0.38 -0.88
C HIS A 32 5.79 0.39 0.14
N TYR A 33 5.32 -0.81 0.50
CA TYR A 33 4.39 -1.00 1.60
C TYR A 33 4.69 -2.28 2.38
N VAL A 34 4.24 -2.32 3.62
CA VAL A 34 4.37 -3.45 4.53
C VAL A 34 3.02 -3.82 5.07
N TYR A 35 2.71 -5.13 5.11
CA TYR A 35 1.61 -5.66 5.90
C TYR A 35 2.14 -6.33 7.15
N VAL A 36 1.57 -5.97 8.30
CA VAL A 36 1.74 -6.68 9.56
C VAL A 36 0.45 -7.44 9.84
N VAL A 37 0.49 -8.76 9.77
CA VAL A 37 -0.68 -9.64 9.92
C VAL A 37 -0.55 -10.45 11.20
N LYS A 38 -1.56 -10.38 12.07
CA LYS A 38 -1.69 -11.25 13.23
C LYS A 38 -2.57 -12.44 12.87
N VAL A 39 -2.07 -13.65 13.07
CA VAL A 39 -2.80 -14.90 12.82
C VAL A 39 -3.08 -15.60 14.14
N LYS A 40 -4.32 -16.01 14.37
CA LYS A 40 -4.76 -16.78 15.55
C LYS A 40 -5.67 -17.92 15.09
N GLY A 41 -5.36 -19.14 15.51
CA GLY A 41 -6.15 -20.33 15.13
C GLY A 41 -6.21 -20.56 13.62
N GLY A 42 -5.11 -20.31 12.91
CA GLY A 42 -5.03 -20.45 11.44
C GLY A 42 -5.76 -19.38 10.64
N LYS A 43 -6.42 -18.41 11.27
CA LYS A 43 -7.13 -17.31 10.61
C LYS A 43 -6.45 -15.96 10.86
N VAL A 44 -6.59 -15.03 9.92
CA VAL A 44 -6.17 -13.64 10.10
C VAL A 44 -7.06 -12.99 11.16
N ALA A 45 -6.45 -12.56 12.24
CA ALA A 45 -7.12 -11.91 13.37
C ALA A 45 -7.00 -10.38 13.33
N ALA A 46 -5.91 -9.85 12.75
CA ALA A 46 -5.74 -8.42 12.51
C ALA A 46 -4.74 -8.19 11.37
N MET A 47 -4.90 -7.08 10.64
CA MET A 47 -3.97 -6.66 9.59
C MET A 47 -3.76 -5.14 9.68
N THR A 48 -2.51 -4.72 9.72
CA THR A 48 -2.14 -3.30 9.59
C THR A 48 -1.37 -3.14 8.30
N LYS A 49 -1.91 -2.30 7.40
CA LYS A 49 -1.19 -1.84 6.20
C LYS A 49 -0.39 -0.60 6.56
N ILE A 50 0.89 -0.61 6.24
CA ILE A 50 1.79 0.53 6.40
C ILE A 50 2.29 0.87 5.01
N TRP A 51 1.93 2.04 4.49
CA TRP A 51 2.26 2.45 3.14
C TRP A 51 2.96 3.80 3.16
N ASN A 52 4.06 3.93 2.40
CA ASN A 52 4.71 5.21 2.17
C ASN A 52 3.91 6.04 1.14
N SER A 53 2.73 6.51 1.57
CA SER A 53 1.81 7.30 0.74
C SER A 53 2.43 8.62 0.33
N GLY A 54 3.18 9.29 1.21
CA GLY A 54 3.83 10.57 0.91
C GLY A 54 4.79 10.47 -0.29
N PHE A 55 5.58 9.41 -0.38
CA PHE A 55 6.44 9.16 -1.55
C PHE A 55 5.61 8.90 -2.81
N ALA A 56 4.61 8.04 -2.72
CA ALA A 56 3.75 7.70 -3.86
C ALA A 56 3.02 8.92 -4.44
N LEU A 57 2.50 9.78 -3.56
CA LEU A 57 1.77 10.99 -3.94
C LEU A 57 2.67 12.00 -4.65
N ARG A 58 3.93 12.14 -4.23
CA ARG A 58 4.93 12.98 -4.93
C ARG A 58 5.21 12.46 -6.34
N GLU A 59 5.47 11.16 -6.51
CA GLU A 59 5.70 10.58 -7.83
C GLU A 59 4.51 10.74 -8.78
N LEU A 60 3.29 10.59 -8.23
CA LEU A 60 2.06 10.79 -8.97
C LEU A 60 1.75 12.27 -9.26
N GLY A 61 2.48 13.22 -8.67
CA GLY A 61 2.30 14.66 -8.86
C GLY A 61 1.12 15.24 -8.06
N TRP A 62 0.76 14.62 -6.95
CA TRP A 62 -0.38 15.00 -6.10
C TRP A 62 0.03 15.77 -4.82
N SER A 63 1.33 16.05 -4.64
CA SER A 63 1.92 16.77 -3.50
C SER A 63 3.29 17.36 -3.80
#